data_AF-A0ABD5G4N7-F1
#
_entry.id   AF-A0ABD5G4N7-F1
#
_cell.length_a   1.000
_cell.length_b   1.000
_cell.length_c   1.000
_cell.angle_alpha   90.00
_cell.angle_beta   90.00
_cell.angle_gamma   90.00
#
_symmetry.space_group_name_H-M   'P 1'
#
loop_
_entity.id
_entity.type
_entity.pdbx_description
1 polymer ?
#
loop_
_entity_poly.entity_id
_entity_poly.type
_entity_poly.pdbx_seq_one_letter_code
_entity_poly.pdbx_strand_id
1 'polypeptide(L)'
;MRRGVLLAVALLPLLAWGEEPGCGDYLAALGVSAPGLQFDGCRLEEGGQLRQRVAEYSIPGRDARALEARLEQRFGLQPLRFVCCGWEAPSVYAPHPAGRPYGYEIGMGSGETLEKDWTRIDRFHVRVTLFLEEP
;
A
#
# COMPACT_ATOMS: atom_id res chain seq x y z
N MET A 1 -33.93 40.14 -43.00
CA MET A 1 -33.15 38.97 -43.46
C MET A 1 -32.20 38.55 -42.32
N ARG A 2 -32.04 37.23 -42.11
CA ARG A 2 -31.44 36.52 -40.96
C ARG A 2 -29.99 36.97 -40.64
N ARG A 3 -29.68 37.34 -39.39
CA ARG A 3 -29.06 36.54 -38.30
C ARG A 3 -27.69 35.91 -38.65
N GLY A 4 -26.65 36.29 -37.90
CA GLY A 4 -25.39 35.57 -37.82
C GLY A 4 -24.55 36.01 -36.62
N VAL A 5 -24.94 35.58 -35.41
CA VAL A 5 -24.07 35.67 -34.23
C VAL A 5 -23.15 34.46 -34.26
N LEU A 6 -21.86 34.67 -34.49
CA LEU A 6 -20.83 33.65 -34.42
C LEU A 6 -20.49 33.40 -32.94
N LEU A 7 -21.07 32.35 -32.35
CA LEU A 7 -20.63 31.80 -31.07
C LEU A 7 -19.33 31.02 -31.28
N ALA A 8 -18.20 31.61 -30.92
CA ALA A 8 -16.95 30.89 -30.79
C ALA A 8 -16.98 30.08 -29.49
N VAL A 9 -17.31 28.79 -29.59
CA VAL A 9 -17.18 27.83 -28.47
C VAL A 9 -15.71 27.45 -28.38
N ALA A 10 -15.01 28.00 -27.40
CA ALA A 10 -13.64 27.59 -27.06
C ALA A 10 -13.69 26.21 -26.38
N LEU A 11 -13.38 25.16 -27.14
CA LEU A 11 -13.12 23.81 -26.62
C LEU A 11 -11.72 23.80 -25.99
N LEU A 12 -11.62 24.18 -24.72
CA LEU A 12 -10.44 23.89 -23.91
C LEU A 12 -10.43 22.37 -23.65
N PRO A 13 -9.42 21.61 -24.11
CA PRO A 13 -9.28 20.24 -23.66
C PRO A 13 -8.99 20.30 -22.17
N LEU A 14 -9.92 19.79 -21.37
CA LEU A 14 -9.65 19.45 -19.98
C LEU A 14 -8.60 18.34 -20.03
N LEU A 15 -7.32 18.73 -20.01
CA LEU A 15 -6.28 17.84 -19.54
C LEU A 15 -6.66 17.53 -18.09
N ALA A 16 -7.38 16.43 -17.92
CA ALA A 16 -7.56 15.81 -16.62
C ALA A 16 -6.16 15.30 -16.22
N TRP A 17 -5.34 16.21 -15.68
CA TRP A 17 -4.18 15.83 -14.90
C TRP A 17 -4.75 15.02 -13.75
N GLY A 18 -4.63 13.70 -13.84
CA GLY A 18 -5.09 12.81 -12.79
C GLY A 18 -4.42 13.21 -11.50
N GLU A 19 -5.21 13.50 -10.48
CA GLU A 19 -4.69 13.87 -9.16
C GLU A 19 -3.72 12.79 -8.67
N GLU A 20 -2.54 13.21 -8.18
CA GLU A 20 -1.55 12.31 -7.60
C GLU A 20 -2.24 11.57 -6.45
N PRO A 21 -2.11 10.23 -6.36
CA PRO A 21 -2.79 9.48 -5.32
C PRO A 21 -2.33 9.95 -3.93
N GLY A 22 -3.31 10.36 -3.12
CA GLY A 22 -3.08 10.83 -1.76
C GLY A 22 -2.67 9.71 -0.81
N CYS A 23 -2.24 10.11 0.39
CA CYS A 23 -2.04 9.18 1.49
C CYS A 23 -3.37 8.58 1.97
N GLY A 24 -3.33 7.32 2.39
CA GLY A 24 -4.51 6.65 2.94
C GLY A 24 -4.23 5.23 3.43
N ASP A 25 -5.28 4.60 3.94
CA ASP A 25 -5.29 3.18 4.29
C ASP A 25 -5.39 2.35 3.00
N TYR A 26 -4.23 2.05 2.43
CA TYR A 26 -4.11 1.26 1.20
C TYR A 26 -4.54 -0.20 1.37
N LEU A 27 -4.35 -0.81 2.55
CA LEU A 27 -4.83 -2.17 2.78
C LEU A 27 -6.37 -2.20 2.75
N ALA A 28 -7.04 -1.26 3.41
CA ALA A 28 -8.49 -1.15 3.35
C ALA A 28 -8.98 -0.85 1.92
N ALA A 29 -8.32 0.07 1.20
CA ALA A 29 -8.65 0.37 -0.20
C ALA A 29 -8.47 -0.86 -1.12
N LEU A 30 -7.51 -1.73 -0.80
CA LEU A 30 -7.30 -3.01 -1.47
C LEU A 30 -8.22 -4.12 -0.95
N GLY A 31 -9.11 -3.86 0.01
CA GLY A 31 -10.05 -4.85 0.56
C GLY A 31 -9.43 -5.84 1.54
N VAL A 32 -8.32 -5.46 2.18
CA VAL A 32 -7.63 -6.25 3.21
C VAL A 32 -7.96 -5.68 4.57
N SER A 33 -8.49 -6.54 5.44
CA SER A 33 -8.76 -6.22 6.84
C SER A 33 -8.52 -7.46 7.68
N ALA A 34 -8.05 -7.28 8.92
CA ALA A 34 -7.97 -8.32 9.93
C ALA A 34 -8.33 -7.75 11.31
N PRO A 35 -8.90 -8.55 12.23
CA PRO A 35 -9.03 -8.14 13.62
C PRO A 35 -7.70 -7.67 14.18
N GLY A 36 -7.70 -6.54 14.90
CA GLY A 36 -6.49 -5.99 15.51
C GLY A 36 -5.52 -5.29 14.55
N LEU A 37 -5.76 -5.30 13.23
CA LEU A 37 -4.98 -4.50 12.29
C LEU A 37 -5.24 -3.01 12.54
N GLN A 38 -4.17 -2.26 12.80
CA GLN A 38 -4.20 -0.83 13.04
C GLN A 38 -3.45 -0.13 11.92
N PHE A 39 -4.08 0.89 11.32
CA PHE A 39 -3.42 1.82 10.42
C PHE A 39 -2.73 2.89 11.26
N ASP A 40 -1.39 2.89 11.22
CA ASP A 40 -0.56 3.76 12.05
C ASP A 40 -0.31 5.12 11.38
N GLY A 41 -0.49 5.19 10.06
CA GLY A 41 -0.45 6.43 9.30
C GLY A 41 0.09 6.24 7.89
N CYS A 42 0.08 7.34 7.13
CA CYS A 42 0.73 7.41 5.82
C CYS A 42 1.50 8.72 5.68
N ARG A 43 2.67 8.65 5.04
CA ARG A 43 3.52 9.81 4.77
C ARG A 43 4.07 9.81 3.35
N LEU A 44 4.46 10.99 2.88
CA LEU A 44 5.30 11.13 1.70
C LEU A 44 6.76 10.89 2.08
N GLU A 45 7.46 10.09 1.31
CA GLU A 45 8.91 9.97 1.37
C GLU A 45 9.49 10.45 0.04
N GLU A 46 10.25 11.56 0.09
CA GLU A 46 10.87 12.20 -1.09
C GLU A 46 12.41 12.14 -1.06
N GLY A 47 13.00 11.64 0.03
CA GLY A 47 14.46 11.58 0.20
C GLY A 47 15.14 10.36 -0.43
N GLY A 48 14.37 9.47 -1.06
CA GLY A 48 14.86 8.27 -1.75
C GLY A 48 15.06 8.47 -3.25
N GLN A 49 15.28 7.37 -3.99
CA GLN A 49 15.41 7.44 -5.46
C GLN A 49 14.11 7.79 -6.17
N LEU A 50 12.96 7.40 -5.60
CA LEU A 50 11.63 7.67 -6.11
C LEU A 50 10.76 8.28 -5.01
N ARG A 51 9.92 9.25 -5.38
CA ARG A 51 8.85 9.76 -4.53
C ARG A 51 7.85 8.64 -4.30
N GLN A 52 7.53 8.39 -3.03
CA GLN A 52 6.65 7.30 -2.63
C GLN A 52 5.75 7.71 -1.48
N ARG A 53 4.56 7.11 -1.41
CA ARG A 53 3.67 7.19 -0.26
C ARG A 53 3.76 5.90 0.52
N VAL A 54 4.00 6.01 1.82
CA VAL A 54 4.26 4.85 2.67
C VAL A 54 3.20 4.82 3.75
N ALA A 55 2.34 3.81 3.67
CA ALA A 55 1.37 3.48 4.68
C ALA A 55 1.95 2.41 5.61
N GLU A 56 1.88 2.67 6.91
CA GLU A 56 2.36 1.77 7.95
C GLU A 56 1.18 1.24 8.76
N TYR A 57 1.32 -0.03 9.13
CA TYR A 57 0.33 -0.74 9.90
C TYR A 57 1.02 -1.60 10.93
N SER A 58 0.27 -1.93 11.97
CA SER A 58 0.70 -2.90 12.94
C SER A 58 -0.45 -3.77 13.40
N ILE A 59 -0.14 -4.98 13.83
CA ILE A 59 -1.14 -5.98 14.26
C ILE A 59 -0.59 -6.80 15.43
N PRO A 60 -1.38 -7.11 16.46
CA PRO A 60 -0.96 -7.99 17.54
C PRO A 60 -0.48 -9.35 17.01
N GLY A 61 0.57 -9.91 17.60
CA GLY A 61 1.13 -11.18 17.13
C GLY A 61 0.15 -12.36 17.15
N ARG A 62 -0.83 -12.34 18.08
CA ARG A 62 -1.94 -13.31 18.11
C ARG A 62 -2.84 -13.30 16.86
N ASP A 63 -2.91 -12.16 16.17
CA ASP A 63 -3.76 -11.92 15.00
C ASP A 63 -2.94 -11.91 13.69
N ALA A 64 -1.62 -11.79 13.78
CA ALA A 64 -0.71 -11.61 12.65
C ALA A 64 -0.75 -12.77 11.62
N ARG A 65 -0.90 -14.02 12.05
CA ARG A 65 -1.02 -15.17 11.10
C ARG A 65 -2.25 -15.06 10.20
N ALA A 66 -3.36 -14.53 10.73
CA ALA A 66 -4.57 -14.35 9.93
C ALA A 66 -4.39 -13.26 8.87
N LEU A 67 -3.59 -12.22 9.17
CA LEU A 67 -3.22 -11.22 8.18
C LEU A 67 -2.25 -11.76 7.13
N GLU A 68 -1.21 -12.49 7.54
CA GLU A 68 -0.26 -13.17 6.64
C GLU A 68 -1.02 -14.02 5.60
N ALA A 69 -1.93 -14.89 6.05
CA ALA A 69 -2.71 -15.74 5.15
C ALA A 69 -3.59 -14.96 4.16
N ARG A 70 -4.10 -13.78 4.57
CA ARG A 70 -4.88 -12.90 3.67
C ARG A 70 -3.98 -12.23 2.63
N LEU A 71 -2.79 -11.78 3.02
CA LEU A 71 -1.82 -11.18 2.11
C LEU A 71 -1.27 -12.22 1.12
N GLU A 72 -1.04 -13.45 1.58
CA GLU A 72 -0.70 -14.59 0.74
C GLU A 72 -1.81 -14.88 -0.29
N GLN A 73 -3.05 -15.08 0.16
CA GLN A 73 -4.17 -15.38 -0.75
C GLN A 73 -4.43 -14.28 -1.78
N ARG A 74 -4.30 -13.02 -1.39
CA ARG A 74 -4.72 -11.90 -2.22
C ARG A 74 -3.62 -11.40 -3.16
N PHE A 75 -2.37 -11.44 -2.71
CA PHE A 75 -1.24 -10.85 -3.44
C PHE A 75 -0.12 -11.84 -3.72
N GLY A 76 -0.11 -13.02 -3.09
CA GLY A 76 0.98 -13.97 -3.20
C GLY A 76 2.18 -13.63 -2.30
N LEU A 77 1.96 -12.92 -1.19
CA LEU A 77 3.00 -12.73 -0.18
C LEU A 77 3.48 -14.11 0.31
N GLN A 78 4.80 -14.33 0.30
CA GLN A 78 5.35 -15.58 0.81
C GLN A 78 5.21 -15.67 2.33
N PRO A 79 5.06 -16.88 2.90
CA PRO A 79 5.05 -17.05 4.34
C PRO A 79 6.31 -16.48 5.00
N LEU A 80 6.14 -15.78 6.11
CA LEU A 80 7.22 -15.23 6.91
C LEU A 80 8.08 -16.37 7.45
N ARG A 81 9.39 -16.17 7.36
CA ARG A 81 10.40 -17.09 7.88
C ARG A 81 11.17 -16.40 8.98
N PHE A 82 11.56 -17.18 9.99
CA PHE A 82 12.46 -16.69 11.02
C PHE A 82 13.88 -16.66 10.47
N VAL A 83 14.44 -15.46 10.27
CA VAL A 83 15.78 -15.25 9.69
C VAL A 83 16.59 -14.40 10.65
N CYS A 84 17.71 -14.94 11.17
CA CYS A 84 18.55 -14.39 12.24
C CYS A 84 17.79 -14.13 13.55
N CYS A 85 16.91 -13.14 13.51
CA CYS A 85 16.58 -12.26 14.61
C CYS A 85 15.20 -11.62 14.41
N GLY A 86 14.32 -12.23 13.61
CA GLY A 86 12.99 -11.73 13.33
C GLY A 86 12.25 -12.59 12.32
N TRP A 87 10.98 -12.29 12.13
CA TRP A 87 10.13 -12.88 11.10
C TRP A 87 10.02 -11.93 9.92
N GLU A 88 10.36 -12.40 8.74
CA GLU A 88 10.33 -11.61 7.51
C GLU A 88 9.97 -12.44 6.29
N ALA A 89 9.46 -11.77 5.27
CA ALA A 89 9.27 -12.31 3.93
C ALA A 89 9.71 -11.26 2.91
N PRO A 90 10.15 -11.67 1.70
CA PRO A 90 10.27 -10.75 0.58
C PRO A 90 8.95 -10.01 0.36
N SER A 91 9.03 -8.71 0.05
CA SER A 91 7.84 -7.94 -0.31
C SER A 91 7.19 -8.50 -1.59
N VAL A 92 5.91 -8.21 -1.76
CA VAL A 92 5.14 -8.59 -2.94
C VAL A 92 4.58 -7.35 -3.63
N TYR A 93 4.60 -7.38 -4.96
CA TYR A 93 4.00 -6.34 -5.79
C TYR A 93 2.52 -6.63 -6.05
N ALA A 94 1.67 -5.63 -5.80
CA ALA A 94 0.24 -5.66 -6.12
C ALA A 94 -0.09 -4.53 -7.12
N PRO A 95 -0.64 -4.84 -8.31
CA PRO A 95 -0.99 -3.81 -9.28
C PRO A 95 -2.11 -2.92 -8.76
N HIS A 96 -2.14 -1.65 -9.20
CA HIS A 96 -3.21 -0.74 -8.80
C HIS A 96 -4.56 -1.19 -9.39
N PRO A 97 -5.64 -1.33 -8.58
CA PRO A 97 -6.92 -1.88 -9.06
C PRO A 97 -7.55 -1.12 -10.24
N ALA A 98 -7.34 0.20 -10.31
CA ALA A 98 -7.80 1.04 -11.41
C ALA A 98 -6.90 0.99 -12.67
N GLY A 99 -5.94 0.06 -12.77
CA GLY A 99 -5.05 -0.08 -13.93
C GLY A 99 -4.10 1.10 -14.11
N ARG A 100 -3.66 1.73 -13.01
CA ARG A 100 -2.68 2.83 -13.04
C ARG A 100 -1.28 2.24 -13.31
N PRO A 101 -0.36 3.03 -13.90
CA PRO A 101 0.98 2.54 -14.23
C PRO A 101 1.81 2.19 -12.99
N TYR A 102 1.52 2.83 -11.86
CA TYR A 102 2.10 2.49 -10.56
C TYR A 102 1.29 1.43 -9.81
N GLY A 103 1.93 0.76 -8.86
CA GLY A 103 1.30 -0.22 -7.97
C GLY A 103 1.83 -0.13 -6.54
N TYR A 104 1.54 -1.17 -5.77
CA TYR A 104 1.87 -1.24 -4.36
C TYR A 104 2.95 -2.29 -4.11
N GLU A 105 3.96 -1.95 -3.32
CA GLU A 105 4.85 -2.94 -2.72
C GLU A 105 4.42 -3.17 -1.27
N ILE A 106 4.15 -4.43 -0.92
CA ILE A 106 3.60 -4.83 0.37
C ILE A 106 4.62 -5.73 1.07
N GLY A 107 5.11 -5.31 2.24
CA GLY A 107 6.00 -6.08 3.10
C GLY A 107 5.40 -6.28 4.48
N MET A 108 5.71 -7.42 5.11
CA MET A 108 5.28 -7.75 6.47
C MET A 108 6.44 -8.37 7.25
N GLY A 109 6.55 -8.02 8.53
CA GLY A 109 7.58 -8.58 9.42
C GLY A 109 7.34 -8.28 10.90
N SER A 110 8.12 -8.87 11.80
CA SER A 110 8.01 -8.63 13.25
C SER A 110 8.88 -7.49 13.76
N GLY A 111 9.81 -6.97 12.95
CA GLY A 111 10.99 -6.29 13.49
C GLY A 111 11.90 -7.27 14.24
N GLU A 112 12.88 -6.74 14.98
CA GLU A 112 13.85 -7.57 15.72
C GLU A 112 13.21 -8.29 16.92
N THR A 113 13.30 -9.62 16.94
CA THR A 113 12.90 -10.48 18.06
C THR A 113 13.52 -11.87 17.95
N LEU A 114 13.81 -12.49 19.09
CA LEU A 114 14.19 -13.91 19.17
C LEU A 114 13.00 -14.83 19.46
N GLU A 115 11.81 -14.26 19.69
CA GLU A 115 10.59 -15.00 19.97
C GLU A 115 10.07 -15.69 18.69
N LYS A 116 9.76 -16.98 18.82
CA LYS A 116 9.25 -17.82 17.73
C LYS A 116 7.75 -18.06 17.84
N ASP A 117 7.19 -17.90 19.03
CA ASP A 117 5.75 -17.92 19.24
C ASP A 117 5.18 -16.55 18.90
N TRP A 118 4.48 -16.48 17.76
CA TRP A 118 3.85 -15.25 17.28
C TRP A 118 2.90 -14.65 18.30
N THR A 119 2.23 -15.46 19.12
CA THR A 119 1.27 -14.95 20.12
C THR A 119 1.94 -14.18 21.26
N ARG A 120 3.26 -14.33 21.43
CA ARG A 120 4.08 -13.65 22.45
C ARG A 120 4.84 -12.44 21.89
N ILE A 121 4.79 -12.23 20.58
CA ILE A 121 5.31 -11.01 19.94
C ILE A 121 4.25 -9.94 20.07
N ASP A 122 4.63 -8.76 20.60
CA ASP A 122 3.69 -7.66 20.82
C ASP A 122 2.99 -7.26 19.51
N ARG A 123 3.79 -6.94 18.48
CA ARG A 123 3.28 -6.51 17.18
C ARG A 123 4.08 -7.06 16.01
N PHE A 124 3.38 -7.31 14.92
CA PHE A 124 3.94 -7.37 13.58
C PHE A 124 3.60 -6.07 12.86
N HIS A 125 4.40 -5.75 11.85
CA HIS A 125 4.32 -4.53 11.07
C HIS A 125 4.07 -4.88 9.60
N VAL A 126 3.27 -4.05 8.95
CA VAL A 126 3.11 -4.09 7.49
C VAL A 126 3.49 -2.72 6.95
N ARG A 127 4.27 -2.71 5.87
CA ARG A 127 4.59 -1.49 5.10
C ARG A 127 3.99 -1.66 3.72
N VAL A 128 3.17 -0.69 3.31
CA VAL A 128 2.62 -0.60 1.95
C VAL A 128 3.14 0.65 1.29
N THR A 129 3.91 0.46 0.22
CA THR A 129 4.55 1.52 -0.56
C THR A 129 3.79 1.72 -1.85
N LEU A 130 3.34 2.94 -2.11
CA LEU A 130 2.84 3.35 -3.41
C LEU A 130 3.91 4.22 -4.08
N PHE A 131 4.52 3.73 -5.14
CA PHE A 131 5.46 4.52 -5.94
C PHE A 131 4.67 5.54 -6.76
N LEU A 132 5.07 6.80 -6.72
CA LEU A 132 4.43 7.87 -7.48
C LEU A 132 5.03 8.03 -8.88
N GLU A 133 6.12 7.31 -9.13
CA GLU A 133 6.97 7.36 -10.31
C GLU A 133 7.28 5.92 -10.73
N GLU A 134 7.43 5.68 -12.03
CA GLU A 134 7.93 4.39 -12.53
C GLU A 134 9.43 4.27 -12.22
N PRO A 135 9.94 3.11 -11.74
CA PRO A 135 11.37 2.89 -11.50
C PRO A 135 12.24 2.95 -12.74
#